data_AF-A0A1I4WPH8-F1
#
_entry.id   AF-A0A1I4WPH8-F1
#
_cell.length_a   1.000
_cell.length_b   1.000
_cell.length_c   1.000
_cell.angle_alpha   90.00
_cell.angle_beta   90.00
_cell.angle_gamma   90.00
#
_symmetry.space_group_name_H-M   'P 1'
#
loop_
_entity.id
_entity.type
_entity.pdbx_description
1 polymer ?
#
loop_
_entity_poly.entity_id
_entity_poly.type
_entity_poly.pdbx_seq_one_letter_code
_entity_poly.pdbx_strand_id
1 'polypeptide(L)'
;MRTYLSLALLLLAPLAQAKEYPIGEPQLCPGLEVGAVYLQPIEMAPAGIMRATADSDVHLEADIHATADNRQGFQEGSFVPYLNVSFSLSRAGNLDEIKGDFHAMVANDGPHYGDNVKLLGPGKYRLTFTVLPPSDHASLGHHTDKETGVAPWFERCELHYEFVYAGIGKKGGY
;
A
#
# COMPACT_ATOMS: atom_id res chain seq x y z
N MET A 1 18.38 -44.35 -42.02
CA MET A 1 17.31 -43.44 -41.55
C MET A 1 17.97 -42.30 -40.78
N ARG A 2 17.88 -41.05 -41.26
CA ARG A 2 18.37 -39.87 -40.53
C ARG A 2 17.21 -39.32 -39.70
N THR A 3 17.28 -39.48 -38.39
CA THR A 3 16.34 -38.91 -37.42
C THR A 3 16.61 -37.41 -37.30
N TYR A 4 15.63 -36.59 -37.67
CA TYR A 4 15.66 -35.16 -37.40
C TYR A 4 15.27 -34.93 -35.94
N LEU A 5 16.21 -34.44 -35.14
CA LEU A 5 15.95 -34.03 -33.76
C LEU A 5 15.37 -32.61 -33.80
N SER A 6 14.05 -32.48 -33.70
CA SER A 6 13.38 -31.18 -33.60
C SER A 6 13.75 -30.52 -32.27
N LEU A 7 14.59 -29.48 -32.35
CA LEU A 7 14.92 -28.63 -31.21
C LEU A 7 13.71 -27.73 -30.91
N ALA A 8 12.89 -28.13 -29.94
CA ALA A 8 11.80 -27.30 -29.45
C ALA A 8 12.38 -26.11 -28.67
N LEU A 9 12.36 -24.92 -29.27
CA LEU A 9 12.74 -23.68 -28.61
C LEU A 9 11.61 -23.29 -27.64
N LEU A 10 11.78 -23.59 -26.36
CA LEU A 10 10.90 -23.10 -25.29
C LEU A 10 11.07 -21.58 -25.19
N LEU A 11 10.10 -20.83 -25.70
CA LEU A 11 9.99 -19.39 -25.49
C LEU A 11 9.66 -19.14 -24.02
N LEU A 12 10.67 -18.82 -23.20
CA LEU A 12 10.43 -18.23 -21.88
C LEU A 12 9.84 -16.84 -22.09
N ALA A 13 8.53 -16.70 -21.88
CA ALA A 13 7.91 -15.40 -21.74
C ALA A 13 8.42 -14.74 -20.45
N PRO A 14 8.79 -13.45 -20.47
CA PRO A 14 9.18 -12.75 -19.25
C PRO A 14 7.99 -12.73 -18.28
N LEU A 15 8.23 -13.09 -17.02
CA LEU A 15 7.26 -12.92 -15.95
C LEU A 15 7.01 -11.43 -15.76
N ALA A 16 5.76 -10.99 -15.96
CA ALA A 16 5.37 -9.63 -15.67
C ALA A 16 5.40 -9.44 -14.14
N GLN A 17 6.34 -8.64 -13.65
CA GLN A 17 6.37 -8.22 -12.25
C GLN A 17 5.87 -6.79 -12.14
N ALA A 18 5.03 -6.54 -11.13
CA ALA A 18 4.72 -5.18 -10.71
C ALA A 18 6.02 -4.51 -10.26
N LYS A 19 6.17 -3.23 -10.58
CA LYS A 19 7.29 -2.43 -10.09
C LYS A 19 6.74 -1.40 -9.13
N GLU A 20 7.05 -1.58 -7.87
CA GLU A 20 6.84 -0.57 -6.83
C GLU A 20 7.89 0.54 -6.93
N TYR A 21 7.41 1.74 -6.63
CA TYR A 21 8.21 2.95 -6.52
C TYR A 21 8.08 3.45 -5.08
N PRO A 22 9.15 3.39 -4.28
CA PRO A 22 9.13 3.91 -2.91
C PRO A 22 8.83 5.40 -2.85
N ILE A 23 8.02 5.80 -1.87
CA ILE A 23 7.68 7.19 -1.55
C ILE A 23 8.36 7.57 -0.24
N GLY A 24 9.54 8.20 -0.34
CA GLY A 24 10.35 8.53 0.83
C GLY A 24 10.89 7.28 1.55
N GLU A 25 11.24 7.45 2.82
CA GLU A 25 11.65 6.37 3.73
C GLU A 25 10.48 5.94 4.62
N PRO A 26 10.41 4.67 5.06
CA PRO A 26 9.45 4.22 6.07
C PRO A 26 9.50 5.10 7.33
N GLN A 27 8.34 5.29 7.96
CA GLN A 27 8.20 6.11 9.16
C GLN A 27 7.51 5.32 10.28
N LEU A 28 7.68 5.78 11.52
CA LEU A 28 7.20 5.06 12.70
C LEU A 28 5.94 5.71 13.29
N CYS A 29 5.00 4.86 13.67
CA CYS A 29 3.94 5.14 14.62
C CYS A 29 4.15 4.32 15.90
N PRO A 30 3.44 4.59 17.01
CA PRO A 30 3.52 3.76 18.20
C PRO A 30 3.23 2.27 17.91
N GLY A 31 4.27 1.44 17.91
CA GLY A 31 4.18 0.00 17.64
C GLY A 31 4.05 -0.37 16.15
N LEU A 32 4.23 0.56 15.21
CA LEU A 32 4.08 0.29 13.78
C LEU A 32 5.19 0.96 12.95
N GLU A 33 5.61 0.31 11.89
CA GLU A 33 6.38 0.88 10.78
C GLU A 33 5.45 1.00 9.57
N VAL A 34 5.50 2.14 8.90
CA VAL A 34 4.64 2.47 7.77
C VAL A 34 5.48 2.87 6.56
N GLY A 35 5.49 1.99 5.56
CA GLY A 35 6.01 2.25 4.23
C GLY A 35 4.95 2.89 3.33
N ALA A 36 5.42 3.62 2.31
CA ALA A 36 4.57 4.20 1.28
C ALA A 36 5.17 3.84 -0.08
N VAL A 37 4.38 3.24 -0.97
CA VAL A 37 4.79 2.91 -2.33
C VAL A 37 3.68 3.26 -3.32
N TYR A 38 4.04 3.39 -4.59
CA TYR A 38 3.05 3.35 -5.67
C TYR A 38 3.50 2.43 -6.79
N LEU A 39 2.55 1.91 -7.55
CA LEU A 39 2.78 1.12 -8.77
C LEU A 39 1.70 1.43 -9.82
N GLN A 40 1.67 0.65 -10.91
CA GLN A 40 0.59 0.74 -11.88
C GLN A 40 -0.78 0.48 -11.24
N PRO A 41 -1.87 1.12 -11.70
CA PRO A 41 -3.22 0.81 -11.25
C PRO A 41 -3.53 -0.68 -11.34
N ILE A 42 -4.25 -1.20 -10.35
CA ILE A 42 -4.61 -2.62 -10.23
C ILE A 42 -6.11 -2.84 -10.39
N GLU A 43 -6.48 -4.03 -10.84
CA GLU A 43 -7.88 -4.48 -10.80
C GLU A 43 -8.12 -5.17 -9.45
N MET A 44 -9.23 -4.85 -8.79
CA MET A 44 -9.59 -5.44 -7.50
C MET A 44 -10.99 -6.05 -7.55
N ALA A 45 -11.14 -7.17 -6.84
CA ALA A 45 -12.43 -7.76 -6.54
C ALA A 45 -12.78 -7.58 -5.04
N PRO A 46 -14.06 -7.33 -4.71
CA PRO A 46 -15.15 -7.05 -5.64
C PRO A 46 -14.98 -5.68 -6.32
N ALA A 47 -15.50 -5.57 -7.55
CA ALA A 47 -15.45 -4.33 -8.31
C ALA A 47 -16.27 -3.22 -7.64
N GLY A 48 -15.89 -1.96 -7.87
CA GLY A 48 -16.62 -0.80 -7.37
C GLY A 48 -16.27 -0.36 -5.95
N ILE A 49 -15.32 -1.05 -5.29
CA ILE A 49 -14.73 -0.56 -4.02
C ILE A 49 -13.75 0.57 -4.28
N MET A 50 -12.82 0.37 -5.22
CA MET A 50 -11.79 1.35 -5.60
C MET A 50 -12.11 2.03 -6.93
N ARG A 51 -11.43 3.14 -7.20
CA ARG A 51 -11.44 3.79 -8.51
C ARG A 51 -10.99 2.81 -9.62
N ALA A 52 -11.62 2.91 -10.78
CA ALA A 52 -11.27 2.07 -11.93
C ALA A 52 -9.84 2.35 -12.43
N THR A 53 -9.19 1.31 -12.95
CA THR A 53 -7.82 1.40 -13.52
C THR A 53 -7.72 2.42 -14.64
N ALA A 54 -8.71 2.49 -15.52
CA ALA A 54 -8.76 3.41 -16.66
C ALA A 54 -8.82 4.89 -16.24
N ASP A 55 -9.31 5.16 -15.02
CA ASP A 55 -9.46 6.51 -14.47
C ASP A 55 -8.34 6.88 -13.51
N SER A 56 -7.29 6.06 -13.40
CA SER A 56 -6.25 6.18 -12.38
C SER A 56 -4.86 6.26 -12.99
N ASP A 57 -3.95 6.93 -12.30
CA ASP A 57 -2.55 7.05 -12.72
C ASP A 57 -1.65 6.07 -11.98
N VAL A 58 -1.96 5.78 -10.71
CA VAL A 58 -1.21 4.87 -9.85
C VAL A 58 -2.16 4.03 -8.99
N HIS A 59 -1.66 2.90 -8.50
CA HIS A 59 -2.13 2.32 -7.24
C HIS A 59 -1.19 2.81 -6.14
N LEU A 60 -1.74 3.45 -5.11
CA LEU A 60 -1.00 3.97 -3.96
C LEU A 60 -1.23 3.05 -2.78
N GLU A 61 -0.16 2.65 -2.10
CA GLU A 61 -0.20 1.68 -1.01
C GLU A 61 0.46 2.23 0.26
N ALA A 62 -0.04 1.76 1.40
CA ALA A 62 0.57 1.87 2.72
C ALA A 62 0.84 0.46 3.28
N ASP A 63 2.12 0.17 3.46
CA ASP A 63 2.61 -1.08 4.03
C ASP A 63 2.80 -0.90 5.54
N ILE A 64 1.89 -1.47 6.33
CA ILE A 64 1.86 -1.24 7.78
C ILE A 64 2.15 -2.53 8.52
N HIS A 65 3.32 -2.56 9.17
CA HIS A 65 3.80 -3.72 9.92
C HIS A 65 4.02 -3.38 11.39
N ALA A 66 3.78 -4.34 12.28
CA ALA A 66 4.08 -4.19 13.69
C ALA A 66 5.60 -4.15 13.93
N THR A 67 6.06 -3.21 14.74
CA THR A 67 7.46 -3.15 15.19
C THR A 67 7.71 -4.12 16.35
N ALA A 68 8.97 -4.39 16.65
CA ALA A 68 9.38 -5.26 17.77
C ALA A 68 8.80 -4.83 19.13
N ASP A 69 8.52 -3.54 19.31
CA ASP A 69 7.97 -2.94 20.52
C ASP A 69 6.44 -2.76 20.47
N ASN A 70 5.74 -3.39 19.52
CA ASN A 70 4.27 -3.34 19.45
C ASN A 70 3.65 -3.80 20.78
N ARG A 71 2.86 -2.91 21.40
CA ARG A 71 2.25 -3.17 22.71
C ARG A 71 0.80 -3.66 22.62
N GLN A 72 0.26 -3.71 21.41
CA GLN A 72 -1.12 -4.12 21.12
C GLN A 72 -1.24 -5.60 20.76
N GLY A 73 -0.14 -6.36 20.85
CA GLY A 73 -0.12 -7.83 20.75
C GLY A 73 0.16 -8.39 19.36
N PHE A 74 0.51 -7.54 18.38
CA PHE A 74 0.93 -8.00 17.07
C PHE A 74 2.39 -8.46 17.08
N GLN A 75 2.70 -9.50 16.33
CA GLN A 75 4.07 -10.01 16.19
C GLN A 75 4.89 -9.07 15.31
N GLU A 76 6.17 -8.91 15.61
CA GLU A 76 7.09 -8.12 14.78
C GLU A 76 7.02 -8.55 13.30
N GLY A 77 6.95 -7.56 12.42
CA GLY A 77 6.88 -7.77 10.96
C GLY A 77 5.54 -8.28 10.45
N SER A 78 4.53 -8.49 11.31
CA SER A 78 3.19 -8.85 10.84
C SER A 78 2.42 -7.63 10.36
N PHE A 79 1.65 -7.82 9.29
CA PHE A 79 0.65 -6.85 8.86
C PHE A 79 -0.35 -6.58 9.98
N VAL A 80 -0.66 -5.31 10.19
CA VAL A 80 -1.64 -4.88 11.21
C VAL A 80 -2.99 -4.60 10.56
N PRO A 81 -3.99 -5.49 10.72
CA PRO A 81 -5.29 -5.36 10.07
C PRO A 81 -6.22 -4.39 10.79
N TYR A 82 -7.37 -4.11 10.17
CA TYR A 82 -8.48 -3.32 10.72
C TYR A 82 -8.18 -1.86 11.05
N LEU A 83 -7.00 -1.35 10.73
CA LEU A 83 -6.71 0.09 10.75
C LEU A 83 -7.61 0.85 9.79
N ASN A 84 -7.94 2.09 10.16
CA ASN A 84 -8.55 3.04 9.25
C ASN A 84 -7.44 3.95 8.72
N VAL A 85 -7.13 3.82 7.43
CA VAL A 85 -6.03 4.54 6.80
C VAL A 85 -6.58 5.46 5.73
N SER A 86 -6.21 6.74 5.79
CA SER A 86 -6.56 7.72 4.77
C SER A 86 -5.34 8.52 4.34
N PHE A 87 -5.43 9.15 3.18
CA PHE A 87 -4.34 9.92 2.62
C PHE A 87 -4.78 11.30 2.16
N SER A 88 -3.82 12.23 2.15
CA SER A 88 -3.91 13.44 1.35
C SER A 88 -2.65 13.67 0.53
N LEU A 89 -2.84 14.15 -0.70
CA LEU A 89 -1.78 14.41 -1.67
C LEU A 89 -1.90 15.85 -2.18
N SER A 90 -0.79 16.57 -2.12
CA SER A 90 -0.66 17.89 -2.72
C SER A 90 0.51 17.92 -3.69
N ARG A 91 0.31 18.51 -4.88
CA ARG A 91 1.38 18.71 -5.86
C ARG A 91 1.93 20.13 -5.75
N ALA A 92 3.24 20.29 -5.70
CA ALA A 92 3.88 21.60 -5.66
C ALA A 92 3.40 22.50 -6.81
N GLY A 93 2.95 23.70 -6.48
CA GLY A 93 2.41 24.67 -7.44
C GLY A 93 0.98 24.39 -7.93
N ASN A 94 0.30 23.39 -7.37
CA ASN A 94 -1.14 23.19 -7.52
C ASN A 94 -1.87 23.60 -6.23
N LEU A 95 -3.05 24.20 -6.36
CA LEU A 95 -3.94 24.54 -5.24
C LEU A 95 -4.86 23.38 -4.86
N ASP A 96 -5.09 22.44 -5.79
CA ASP A 96 -5.93 21.28 -5.55
C ASP A 96 -5.23 20.25 -4.66
N GLU A 97 -6.02 19.59 -3.81
CA GLU A 97 -5.60 18.49 -2.96
C GLU A 97 -6.42 17.24 -3.30
N ILE A 98 -5.76 16.09 -3.38
CA ILE A 98 -6.43 14.79 -3.52
C ILE A 98 -6.55 14.17 -2.13
N LYS A 99 -7.73 13.67 -1.78
CA LYS A 99 -7.97 12.94 -0.53
C LYS A 99 -8.73 11.65 -0.82
N GLY A 100 -8.48 10.64 0.01
CA GLY A 100 -9.19 9.38 -0.06
C GLY A 100 -8.95 8.53 1.17
N ASP A 101 -9.77 7.50 1.32
CA ASP A 101 -9.62 6.44 2.29
C ASP A 101 -9.05 5.21 1.58
N PHE A 102 -8.16 4.48 2.24
CA PHE A 102 -7.66 3.22 1.73
C PHE A 102 -8.58 2.05 2.10
N HIS A 103 -8.47 1.00 1.30
CA HIS A 103 -9.06 -0.29 1.55
C HIS A 103 -7.98 -1.30 1.93
N ALA A 104 -8.26 -2.16 2.91
CA ALA A 104 -7.42 -3.32 3.16
C ALA A 104 -7.63 -4.34 2.02
N MET A 105 -6.54 -4.83 1.45
CA MET A 105 -6.57 -5.82 0.38
C MET A 105 -5.36 -6.75 0.46
N VAL A 106 -5.29 -7.72 -0.47
CA VAL A 106 -4.20 -8.68 -0.55
C VAL A 106 -3.76 -8.84 -2.00
N ALA A 107 -2.45 -8.77 -2.23
CA ALA A 107 -1.79 -9.07 -3.49
C ALA A 107 -0.91 -10.33 -3.33
N ASN A 108 -0.10 -10.63 -4.35
CA ASN A 108 0.74 -11.82 -4.35
C ASN A 108 2.04 -11.70 -3.51
N ASP A 109 2.35 -10.49 -3.05
CA ASP A 109 3.41 -10.13 -2.12
C ASP A 109 2.93 -10.02 -0.66
N GLY A 110 1.64 -9.76 -0.44
CA GLY A 110 1.05 -9.79 0.91
C GLY A 110 -0.17 -8.88 1.05
N PRO A 111 -0.69 -8.76 2.29
CA PRO A 111 -1.74 -7.80 2.61
C PRO A 111 -1.18 -6.38 2.79
N HIS A 112 -1.93 -5.38 2.33
CA HIS A 112 -1.61 -3.96 2.47
C HIS A 112 -2.89 -3.10 2.48
N TYR A 113 -2.73 -1.79 2.65
CA TYR A 113 -3.79 -0.79 2.46
C TYR A 113 -3.54 -0.02 1.17
N GLY A 114 -4.57 0.22 0.35
CA GLY A 114 -4.37 1.00 -0.87
C GLY A 114 -5.64 1.52 -1.53
N ASP A 115 -5.45 2.35 -2.56
CA ASP A 115 -6.48 2.76 -3.53
C ASP A 115 -5.81 3.11 -4.88
N ASN A 116 -6.59 3.00 -5.95
CA ASN A 116 -6.23 3.52 -7.26
C ASN A 116 -6.47 5.03 -7.27
N VAL A 117 -5.44 5.82 -7.58
CA VAL A 117 -5.48 7.29 -7.46
C VAL A 117 -5.24 7.97 -8.80
N LYS A 118 -6.09 8.97 -9.10
CA LYS A 118 -5.84 9.94 -10.18
C LYS A 118 -4.99 11.08 -9.63
N LEU A 119 -3.81 11.29 -10.22
CA LEU A 119 -2.87 12.33 -9.79
C LEU A 119 -3.08 13.65 -10.54
N LEU A 120 -2.49 14.73 -10.03
CA LEU A 120 -2.51 16.07 -10.61
C LEU A 120 -1.40 16.27 -11.68
N GLY A 121 -1.04 15.19 -12.39
CA GLY A 121 0.05 15.16 -13.37
C GLY A 121 1.46 15.06 -12.76
N PRO A 122 2.51 15.06 -13.59
CA PRO A 122 3.90 14.97 -13.12
C PRO A 122 4.30 16.13 -12.19
N GLY A 123 5.19 15.87 -11.24
CA GLY A 123 5.72 16.89 -10.34
C GLY A 123 6.16 16.35 -8.98
N LYS A 124 6.53 17.28 -8.10
CA LYS A 124 6.84 16.99 -6.69
C LYS A 124 5.54 16.94 -5.89
N TYR A 125 5.38 15.90 -5.09
CA TYR A 125 4.22 15.68 -4.25
C TYR A 125 4.62 15.63 -2.78
N ARG A 126 3.71 16.11 -1.93
CA ARG A 126 3.69 15.78 -0.51
C ARG A 126 2.50 14.87 -0.25
N LEU A 127 2.78 13.76 0.41
CA LEU A 127 1.82 12.75 0.83
C LEU A 127 1.72 12.78 2.35
N THR A 128 0.49 12.83 2.88
CA THR A 128 0.23 12.63 4.29
C THR A 128 -0.62 11.38 4.45
N PHE A 129 -0.16 10.41 5.23
CA PHE A 129 -1.00 9.33 5.73
C PHE A 129 -1.56 9.69 7.10
N THR A 130 -2.82 9.35 7.31
CA THR A 130 -3.49 9.35 8.61
C THR A 130 -3.83 7.91 8.93
N VAL A 131 -3.26 7.39 10.03
CA VAL A 131 -3.54 6.05 10.53
C VAL A 131 -4.31 6.17 11.84
N LEU A 132 -5.47 5.56 11.89
CA LEU A 132 -6.29 5.41 13.09
C LEU A 132 -6.38 3.93 13.47
N PRO A 133 -6.52 3.63 14.77
CA PRO A 133 -6.69 2.25 15.22
C PRO A 133 -7.98 1.62 14.67
N PRO A 134 -8.19 0.32 14.89
CA PRO A 134 -9.48 -0.31 14.66
C PRO A 134 -10.60 0.49 15.33
N SER A 135 -11.64 0.82 14.56
CA SER A 135 -12.81 1.51 15.10
C SER A 135 -13.72 0.52 15.83
N ASP A 136 -14.62 1.03 16.67
CA ASP A 136 -15.61 0.21 17.37
C ASP A 136 -16.48 -0.63 16.41
N HIS A 137 -16.55 -0.25 15.14
CA HIS A 137 -17.29 -0.96 14.09
C HIS A 137 -16.44 -2.02 13.36
N ALA A 138 -15.12 -2.01 13.50
CA ALA A 138 -14.20 -2.86 12.73
C ALA A 138 -14.14 -4.32 13.23
N SER A 139 -14.89 -4.71 14.25
CA SER A 139 -14.97 -6.10 14.77
C SER A 139 -13.63 -6.70 15.26
N LEU A 140 -12.62 -5.87 15.58
CA LEU A 140 -11.36 -6.33 16.19
C LEU A 140 -11.32 -5.92 17.68
N GLY A 141 -11.60 -6.88 18.56
CA GLY A 141 -11.44 -6.72 20.01
C GLY A 141 -10.00 -6.97 20.47
N HIS A 142 -9.65 -6.47 21.65
CA HIS A 142 -8.40 -6.81 22.34
C HIS A 142 -8.67 -7.26 23.77
N HIS A 143 -7.81 -8.12 24.31
CA HIS A 143 -7.91 -8.59 25.69
C HIS A 143 -7.50 -7.48 26.67
N THR A 144 -8.21 -7.37 27.79
CA THR A 144 -7.97 -6.32 28.81
C THR A 144 -7.80 -6.88 30.22
N ASP A 145 -7.93 -8.20 30.39
CA ASP A 145 -7.64 -8.90 31.65
C ASP A 145 -6.14 -8.87 31.98
N LYS A 146 -5.80 -9.19 33.23
CA LYS A 146 -4.43 -9.10 33.71
C LYS A 146 -3.53 -10.19 33.13
N GLU A 147 -4.10 -11.35 32.83
CA GLU A 147 -3.37 -12.55 32.42
C GLU A 147 -2.96 -12.49 30.95
N THR A 148 -3.82 -11.91 30.10
CA THR A 148 -3.66 -11.95 28.64
C THR A 148 -3.86 -10.59 27.95
N GLY A 149 -4.07 -9.52 28.72
CA GLY A 149 -4.33 -8.20 28.19
C GLY A 149 -3.15 -7.56 27.46
N VAL A 150 -3.49 -6.69 26.52
CA VAL A 150 -2.56 -5.85 25.76
C VAL A 150 -2.76 -4.37 26.11
N ALA A 151 -1.85 -3.51 25.68
CA ALA A 151 -2.02 -2.07 25.86
C ALA A 151 -3.22 -1.55 25.03
N PRO A 152 -3.86 -0.44 25.46
CA PRO A 152 -4.87 0.23 24.64
C PRO A 152 -4.36 0.56 23.23
N TRP A 153 -5.30 0.68 22.30
CA TRP A 153 -5.02 1.17 20.96
C TRP A 153 -4.36 2.57 21.01
N PHE A 154 -3.46 2.85 20.06
CA PHE A 154 -2.97 4.21 19.83
C PHE A 154 -4.12 5.10 19.33
N GLU A 155 -4.05 6.42 19.52
CA GLU A 155 -5.17 7.31 19.17
C GLU A 155 -5.17 7.70 17.68
N ARG A 156 -4.03 8.21 17.19
CA ARG A 156 -3.85 8.70 15.81
C ARG A 156 -2.36 8.78 15.50
N CYS A 157 -2.00 8.51 14.25
CA CYS A 157 -0.67 8.77 13.73
C CYS A 157 -0.77 9.51 12.39
N GLU A 158 0.03 10.55 12.21
CA GLU A 158 0.20 11.25 10.94
C GLU A 158 1.64 11.12 10.46
N LEU A 159 1.80 10.75 9.19
CA LEU A 159 3.10 10.46 8.58
C LEU A 159 3.21 11.27 7.29
N HIS A 160 4.38 11.83 7.02
CA HIS A 160 4.55 12.80 5.93
C HIS A 160 5.69 12.40 5.01
N TYR A 161 5.38 12.16 3.74
CA TYR A 161 6.35 11.74 2.74
C TYR A 161 6.41 12.77 1.60
N GLU A 162 7.53 12.77 0.88
CA GLU A 162 7.69 13.56 -0.33
C GLU A 162 8.25 12.67 -1.45
N PHE A 163 7.74 12.85 -2.68
CA PHE A 163 8.22 12.11 -3.85
C PHE A 163 8.07 12.89 -5.14
N VAL A 164 8.75 12.43 -6.19
CA VAL A 164 8.61 12.96 -7.55
C VAL A 164 7.87 11.95 -8.40
N TYR A 165 6.71 12.34 -8.91
CA TYR A 165 5.99 11.55 -9.90
C TYR A 165 6.38 11.97 -11.32
N ALA A 166 6.90 11.01 -12.10
CA ALA A 166 7.27 11.20 -13.50
C ALA A 166 6.52 10.23 -14.46
N GLY A 167 5.53 9.50 -13.96
CA GLY A 167 4.88 8.38 -14.67
C GLY A 167 5.41 7.01 -14.25
N ILE A 168 4.64 5.96 -14.56
CA ILE A 168 4.94 4.55 -14.22
C ILE A 168 5.77 3.80 -15.28
N GLY A 169 6.17 4.46 -16.37
CA GLY A 169 6.85 3.81 -17.52
C GLY A 169 5.92 2.93 -18.37
N LYS A 170 6.41 2.34 -19.46
CA LYS A 170 5.63 1.36 -20.27
C LYS A 170 5.74 -0.04 -19.62
N LYS A 171 4.62 -0.76 -19.50
CA LYS A 171 4.63 -2.20 -19.16
C LYS A 171 5.53 -2.95 -20.17
N GLY A 172 6.59 -3.59 -19.68
CA GLY A 172 7.46 -4.46 -20.49
C GLY A 172 8.52 -3.75 -21.34
N GLY A 173 8.85 -2.49 -21.08
CA GLY A 173 9.98 -1.81 -21.73
C GLY A 173 11.26 -1.88 -20.91
N TYR A 174 11.94 -3.03 -20.92
CA TYR A 174 13.35 -3.17 -20.57
C TYR A 174 14.10 -3.66 -21.80
#